data_AF-A0A372JH19-F1
#
_entry.id   AF-A0A372JH19-F1
#
_cell.length_a   1.000
_cell.length_b   1.000
_cell.length_c   1.000
_cell.angle_alpha   90.00
_cell.angle_beta   90.00
_cell.angle_gamma   90.00
#
_symmetry.space_group_name_H-M   'P 1'
#
loop_
_entity.id
_entity.type
_entity.pdbx_description
1 polymer ?
#
loop_
_entity_poly.entity_id
_entity_poly.type
_entity_poly.pdbx_seq_one_letter_code
_entity_poly.pdbx_strand_id
1 'polypeptide(L)'
;VQDLTAAGHPPPPAVPEAERLDPLRARFLRHRAIAGHLARLAARRPLLLVFDDLHWADEETLALLTALAAGDASGDAPGGRVLIVGTYRAGEIPGALAETLARLARAEPARIYLGGLAPSDTDHLVRALARGPLPDEAVRAVRERSGGNPFFVRELVRLWEDDGALDEVPAGVRDVLRHRFGALPDATRAVLNQAAVLGDDIDLDVLIALAGDEEGVLDAVERGLRASFLAEPGRGRLAFAHPLVRETLYADLPDARRVRWHARIADLVGRGRPEDVEAVAHHLLRGPGGPPAARQARA
;
A
#
# COMPACT_ATOMS: atom_id res chain seq x y z
N VAL A 1 19.69 9.59 13.81
CA VAL A 1 20.84 10.01 14.66
C VAL A 1 21.78 8.85 14.99
N GLN A 2 21.26 7.66 15.34
CA GLN A 2 22.09 6.48 15.65
C GLN A 2 23.07 6.07 14.54
N ASP A 3 22.67 6.15 13.26
CA ASP A 3 23.57 5.79 12.15
C ASP A 3 24.72 6.77 11.88
N LEU A 4 24.54 8.08 12.14
CA LEU A 4 25.61 9.06 11.93
C LEU A 4 26.72 8.91 12.97
N THR A 5 26.34 8.62 14.21
CA THR A 5 27.29 8.26 15.28
C THR A 5 28.01 6.94 14.99
N ALA A 6 27.31 5.94 14.43
CA ALA A 6 27.91 4.67 14.00
C ALA A 6 28.88 4.84 12.83
N ALA A 7 28.65 5.84 11.95
CA ALA A 7 29.54 6.22 10.86
C ALA A 7 30.75 7.10 11.28
N GLY A 8 30.97 7.29 12.59
CA GLY A 8 32.13 8.01 13.12
C GLY A 8 31.96 9.53 13.19
N HIS A 9 30.76 10.07 13.04
CA HIS A 9 30.49 11.50 13.23
C HIS A 9 30.14 11.82 14.69
N PRO A 10 30.71 12.90 15.27
CA PRO A 10 30.42 13.26 16.66
C PRO A 10 28.92 13.63 16.81
N PRO A 11 28.28 13.27 17.93
CA PRO A 11 26.87 13.59 18.15
C PRO A 11 26.63 15.11 18.14
N PRO A 12 25.41 15.56 17.80
CA PRO A 12 25.05 16.97 17.93
C PRO A 12 25.23 17.42 19.39
N PRO A 13 25.64 18.69 19.63
CA PRO A 13 25.83 19.20 20.99
C PRO A 13 24.53 19.12 21.79
N ALA A 14 24.64 18.70 23.06
CA ALA A 14 23.50 18.61 23.97
C ALA A 14 22.94 20.00 24.29
N VAL A 15 21.61 20.10 24.41
CA VAL A 15 20.92 21.35 24.79
C VAL A 15 21.12 21.57 26.31
N PRO A 16 21.59 22.75 26.77
CA PRO A 16 21.80 23.07 28.18
C PRO A 16 20.53 22.90 29.06
N GLU A 17 20.72 22.53 30.33
CA GLU A 17 19.63 22.27 31.29
C GLU A 17 18.67 23.43 31.52
N ALA A 18 19.19 24.66 31.48
CA ALA A 18 18.41 25.88 31.72
C ALA A 18 17.39 26.20 30.60
N GLU A 19 17.54 25.60 29.41
CA GLU A 19 16.66 25.85 28.25
C GLU A 19 15.49 24.85 28.16
N ARG A 20 15.37 23.90 29.11
CA ARG A 20 14.31 22.89 29.16
C ARG A 20 12.95 23.41 29.68
N LEU A 21 12.86 24.68 30.09
CA LEU A 21 11.66 25.26 30.71
C LEU A 21 10.54 25.63 29.70
N ASP A 22 10.84 25.67 28.40
CA ASP A 22 9.86 25.83 27.32
C ASP A 22 10.08 24.71 26.27
N PRO A 23 9.16 23.72 26.16
CA PRO A 23 9.27 22.62 25.22
C PRO A 23 9.39 23.04 23.75
N LEU A 24 8.72 24.13 23.34
CA LEU A 24 8.77 24.62 21.97
C LEU A 24 10.14 25.22 21.65
N ARG A 25 10.69 25.99 22.60
CA ARG A 25 12.03 26.56 22.48
C ARG A 25 13.11 25.47 22.48
N ALA A 26 13.00 24.48 23.36
CA ALA A 26 13.92 23.35 23.39
C ALA A 26 13.91 22.56 22.06
N ARG A 27 12.73 22.34 21.48
CA ARG A 27 12.56 21.71 20.16
C ARG A 27 13.22 22.53 19.05
N PHE A 28 12.95 23.83 19.00
CA PHE A 28 13.55 24.74 18.03
C PHE A 28 15.09 24.73 18.11
N LEU A 29 15.65 24.83 19.32
CA LEU A 29 17.10 24.83 19.53
C LEU A 29 17.72 23.48 19.16
N ARG A 30 17.05 22.37 19.45
CA ARG A 30 17.48 21.03 19.02
C ARG A 30 17.52 20.91 17.50
N HIS A 31 16.46 21.31 16.79
CA HIS A 31 16.43 21.28 15.33
C HIS A 31 17.53 22.16 14.73
N ARG A 32 17.74 23.36 15.29
CA ARG A 32 18.83 24.27 14.88
C ARG A 32 20.21 23.68 15.13
N ALA A 33 20.42 23.00 16.25
CA ALA A 33 21.69 22.33 16.56
C ALA A 33 21.99 21.18 15.59
N ILE A 34 20.97 20.38 15.25
CA ILE A 34 21.06 19.30 14.26
C ILE A 34 21.38 19.87 12.87
N ALA A 35 20.60 20.87 12.43
CA ALA A 35 20.81 21.51 11.15
C ALA A 35 22.19 22.17 11.04
N GLY A 36 22.64 22.87 12.09
CA GLY A 36 23.97 23.48 12.14
C GLY A 36 25.09 22.44 12.14
N HIS A 37 24.88 21.27 12.76
CA HIS A 37 25.82 20.16 12.69
C HIS A 37 25.91 19.60 11.25
N LEU A 38 24.77 19.35 10.61
CA LEU A 38 24.70 18.88 9.23
C LEU A 38 25.30 19.89 8.24
N ALA A 39 25.09 21.19 8.45
CA ALA A 39 25.70 22.26 7.67
C ALA A 39 27.24 22.23 7.74
N ARG A 40 27.82 22.03 8.95
CA ARG A 40 29.27 21.91 9.11
C ARG A 40 29.84 20.67 8.43
N LEU A 41 29.10 19.55 8.45
CA LEU A 41 29.48 18.35 7.71
C LEU A 41 29.39 18.58 6.20
N ALA A 42 28.31 19.22 5.73
CA ALA A 42 28.06 19.54 4.33
C ALA A 42 29.10 20.50 3.73
N ALA A 43 29.65 21.40 4.56
CA ALA A 43 30.74 22.29 4.16
C ALA A 43 32.03 21.55 3.78
N ARG A 44 32.24 20.33 4.30
CA ARG A 44 33.44 19.51 4.01
C ARG A 44 33.20 18.55 2.85
N ARG A 45 31.98 18.03 2.70
CA ARG A 45 31.59 17.06 1.65
C ARG A 45 30.07 17.09 1.43
N PRO A 46 29.57 16.82 0.21
CA PRO A 46 28.14 16.67 -0.02
C PRO A 46 27.52 15.59 0.89
N LEU A 47 26.28 15.82 1.33
CA LEU A 47 25.50 14.91 2.18
C LEU A 47 24.22 14.48 1.47
N LEU A 48 23.91 13.19 1.55
CA LEU A 48 22.60 12.62 1.22
C LEU A 48 21.93 12.22 2.54
N LEU A 49 20.74 12.75 2.79
CA LEU A 49 19.87 12.37 3.90
C LEU A 49 18.68 11.60 3.34
N VAL A 50 18.55 10.33 3.73
CA VAL A 50 17.41 9.49 3.33
C VAL A 50 16.49 9.32 4.53
N PHE A 51 15.24 9.74 4.36
CA PHE A 51 14.15 9.48 5.30
C PHE A 51 13.27 8.41 4.68
N ASP A 52 13.39 7.20 5.21
CA ASP A 52 12.58 6.07 4.74
C ASP A 52 11.23 6.03 5.47
N ASP A 53 10.18 5.65 4.75
CA ASP A 53 8.83 5.43 5.27
C ASP A 53 8.24 6.58 6.11
N LEU A 54 8.26 7.81 5.56
CA LEU A 54 7.75 9.01 6.24
C LEU A 54 6.27 8.93 6.67
N HIS A 55 5.49 8.01 6.10
CA HIS A 55 4.12 7.74 6.52
C HIS A 55 3.99 7.12 7.92
N TRP A 56 5.08 6.56 8.46
CA TRP A 56 5.19 6.06 9.84
C TRP A 56 6.03 6.97 10.75
N ALA A 57 6.53 8.09 10.22
CA ALA A 57 7.35 9.01 11.00
C ALA A 57 6.51 9.73 12.07
N ASP A 58 7.11 9.92 13.24
CA ASP A 58 6.53 10.74 14.29
C ASP A 58 6.58 12.24 13.94
N GLU A 59 5.80 13.04 14.68
CA GLU A 59 5.72 14.48 14.46
C GLU A 59 7.07 15.20 14.68
N GLU A 60 7.95 14.67 15.53
CA GLU A 60 9.27 15.25 15.78
C GLU A 60 10.19 15.08 14.55
N THR A 61 10.20 13.89 13.96
CA THR A 61 10.95 13.59 12.74
C THR A 61 10.47 14.44 11.56
N LEU A 62 9.15 14.57 11.40
CA LEU A 62 8.53 15.37 10.35
C LEU A 62 8.82 16.88 10.51
N ALA A 63 8.83 17.38 11.74
CA ALA A 63 9.19 18.76 12.01
C ALA A 63 10.68 19.03 11.82
N LEU A 64 11.56 18.08 12.15
CA LEU A 64 12.98 18.16 11.85
C LEU A 64 13.19 18.20 10.33
N LEU A 65 12.54 17.33 9.56
CA LEU A 65 12.60 17.34 8.09
C LEU A 65 12.18 18.71 7.52
N THR A 66 11.09 19.27 8.03
CA THR A 66 10.62 20.62 7.63
C THR A 66 11.69 21.69 7.92
N ALA A 67 12.27 21.67 9.12
CA ALA A 67 13.29 22.63 9.53
C ALA A 67 14.58 22.50 8.70
N LEU A 68 14.96 21.27 8.33
CA LEU A 68 16.13 21.01 7.48
C LEU A 68 15.90 21.49 6.05
N ALA A 69 14.71 21.27 5.50
CA ALA A 69 14.37 21.66 4.13
C ALA A 69 14.14 23.17 3.96
N ALA A 70 13.65 23.86 4.99
CA ALA A 70 13.42 25.30 4.93
C ALA A 70 14.71 26.14 4.89
N GLY A 71 15.86 25.56 5.27
CA GLY A 71 17.14 26.29 5.34
C GLY A 71 17.22 27.33 6.46
N ASP A 72 16.15 27.49 7.26
CA ASP A 72 15.96 28.53 8.29
C ASP A 72 16.94 28.47 9.47
N ALA A 73 17.75 27.42 9.59
CA ALA A 73 18.60 27.21 10.76
C ALA A 73 19.93 27.97 10.74
N SER A 74 20.36 28.49 9.59
CA SER A 74 21.63 29.19 9.44
C SER A 74 21.47 30.30 8.42
N GLY A 75 21.40 31.55 8.88
CA GLY A 75 21.43 32.76 8.04
C GLY A 75 22.68 32.90 7.16
N ASP A 76 23.60 31.93 7.26
CA ASP A 76 24.67 31.62 6.31
C ASP A 76 24.37 30.25 5.69
N ALA A 77 23.41 30.14 4.75
CA ALA A 77 23.08 28.86 4.15
C ALA A 77 24.28 28.34 3.32
N PRO A 78 24.91 27.22 3.66
CA PRO A 78 25.84 26.55 2.75
C PRO A 78 24.99 26.01 1.60
N GLY A 79 24.98 26.75 0.50
CA GLY A 79 24.23 26.39 -0.70
C GLY A 79 24.51 24.96 -1.16
N GLY A 80 23.45 24.23 -1.49
CA GLY A 80 23.43 23.14 -2.47
C GLY A 80 24.16 21.83 -2.13
N ARG A 81 24.71 21.65 -0.93
CA ARG A 81 25.49 20.43 -0.59
C ARG A 81 24.75 19.37 0.21
N VAL A 82 23.47 19.59 0.53
CA VAL A 82 22.62 18.57 1.17
C VAL A 82 21.49 18.20 0.23
N LEU A 83 21.40 16.92 -0.13
CA LEU A 83 20.27 16.33 -0.83
C LEU A 83 19.42 15.55 0.18
N ILE A 84 18.13 15.86 0.25
CA ILE A 84 17.17 15.14 1.08
C ILE A 84 16.28 14.28 0.18
N VAL A 85 16.22 12.99 0.46
CA VAL A 85 15.34 12.02 -0.19
C VAL A 85 14.38 11.49 0.86
N GLY A 86 13.08 11.63 0.61
CA GLY A 86 12.02 11.07 1.45
C GLY A 86 11.22 10.04 0.68
N THR A 87 10.97 8.88 1.28
CA THR A 87 10.06 7.86 0.74
C THR A 87 8.78 7.85 1.57
N TYR A 88 7.64 7.60 0.93
CA TYR A 88 6.36 7.38 1.61
C TYR A 88 5.39 6.69 0.66
N ARG A 89 4.32 6.11 1.21
CA ARG A 89 3.26 5.48 0.44
C ARG A 89 2.21 6.52 0.07
N ALA A 90 1.94 6.69 -1.22
CA ALA A 90 0.99 7.68 -1.72
C ALA A 90 -0.46 7.45 -1.22
N GLY A 91 -0.83 6.20 -0.92
CA GLY A 91 -2.15 5.85 -0.35
C GLY A 91 -2.24 5.96 1.18
N GLU A 92 -1.12 6.17 1.88
CA GLU A 92 -1.06 6.25 3.34
C GLU A 92 -0.43 7.58 3.73
N ILE A 93 -1.21 8.67 3.67
CA ILE A 93 -0.73 10.02 4.02
C ILE A 93 -1.52 10.53 5.24
N PRO A 94 -1.01 10.30 6.48
CA PRO A 94 -1.60 10.88 7.68
C PRO A 94 -1.59 12.42 7.65
N GLY A 95 -2.46 13.05 8.44
CA GLY A 95 -2.58 14.52 8.51
C GLY A 95 -1.24 15.22 8.76
N ALA A 96 -0.44 14.74 9.71
CA ALA A 96 0.88 15.31 10.02
C ALA A 96 1.86 15.24 8.82
N LEU A 97 1.83 14.14 8.05
CA LEU A 97 2.63 14.02 6.83
C LEU A 97 2.10 14.95 5.73
N ALA A 98 0.77 15.03 5.55
CA ALA A 98 0.17 15.95 4.58
C ALA A 98 0.56 17.40 4.85
N GLU A 99 0.50 17.85 6.11
CA GLU A 99 0.96 19.17 6.52
C GLU A 99 2.44 19.39 6.24
N THR A 100 3.27 18.38 6.54
CA THR A 100 4.71 18.42 6.27
C THR A 100 4.98 18.57 4.78
N LEU A 101 4.35 17.75 3.93
CA LEU A 101 4.48 17.82 2.47
C LEU A 101 4.00 19.18 1.91
N ALA A 102 2.96 19.77 2.50
CA ALA A 102 2.47 21.10 2.11
C ALA A 102 3.49 22.21 2.46
N ARG A 103 4.17 22.12 3.61
CA ARG A 103 5.26 23.04 3.97
C ARG A 103 6.45 22.87 3.03
N LEU A 104 6.83 21.62 2.75
CA LEU A 104 7.93 21.27 1.84
C LEU A 104 7.64 21.67 0.39
N ALA A 105 6.38 21.79 -0.02
CA ALA A 105 6.02 22.19 -1.38
C ALA A 105 6.61 23.54 -1.80
N ARG A 106 6.87 24.44 -0.84
CA ARG A 106 7.52 25.74 -1.08
C ARG A 106 8.97 25.63 -1.57
N ALA A 107 9.62 24.50 -1.29
CA ALA A 107 10.97 24.18 -1.76
C ALA A 107 10.97 23.47 -3.12
N GLU A 108 9.81 23.35 -3.77
CA GLU A 108 9.63 22.70 -5.09
C GLU A 108 10.34 21.34 -5.22
N PRO A 109 10.08 20.38 -4.31
CA PRO A 109 10.79 19.10 -4.33
C PRO A 109 10.43 18.29 -5.57
N ALA A 110 11.43 17.63 -6.15
CA ALA A 110 11.21 16.62 -7.18
C ALA A 110 10.38 15.46 -6.61
N ARG A 111 9.25 15.14 -7.25
CA ARG A 111 8.38 14.02 -6.89
C ARG A 111 8.49 12.92 -7.93
N ILE A 112 8.87 11.73 -7.50
CA ILE A 112 8.93 10.53 -8.33
C ILE A 112 7.83 9.60 -7.86
N TYR A 113 6.79 9.44 -8.69
CA TYR A 113 5.71 8.50 -8.42
C TYR A 113 6.10 7.12 -8.91
N LEU A 114 6.09 6.14 -8.02
CA LEU A 114 6.43 4.75 -8.34
C LEU A 114 5.15 3.94 -8.55
N GLY A 115 5.01 3.39 -9.75
CA GLY A 115 4.00 2.37 -10.07
C GLY A 115 4.57 0.95 -9.92
N GLY A 116 3.79 -0.04 -10.34
CA GLY A 116 4.31 -1.40 -10.56
C GLY A 116 5.42 -1.40 -11.62
N LEU A 117 6.32 -2.38 -11.54
CA LEU A 117 7.36 -2.61 -12.53
C LEU A 117 6.75 -2.85 -13.91
N ALA A 118 7.42 -2.36 -14.95
CA ALA A 118 7.06 -2.68 -16.32
C ALA A 118 7.17 -4.21 -16.56
N PRO A 119 6.48 -4.76 -17.59
CA PRO A 119 6.57 -6.19 -17.92
C PRO A 119 8.00 -6.71 -18.08
N SER A 120 8.88 -5.97 -18.77
CA SER A 120 10.28 -6.35 -18.97
C SER A 120 11.09 -6.36 -17.67
N ASP A 121 10.86 -5.38 -16.80
CA ASP A 121 11.55 -5.26 -15.52
C ASP A 121 11.05 -6.31 -14.53
N THR A 122 9.77 -6.67 -14.62
CA THR A 122 9.18 -7.78 -13.88
C THR A 122 9.82 -9.10 -14.29
N ASP A 123 9.92 -9.38 -15.59
CA ASP A 123 10.57 -10.59 -16.10
C ASP A 123 12.04 -10.66 -15.68
N HIS A 124 12.74 -9.52 -15.71
CA HIS A 124 14.11 -9.42 -15.21
C HIS A 124 14.17 -9.78 -13.72
N LEU A 125 13.30 -9.19 -12.89
CA LEU A 125 13.25 -9.46 -11.45
C LEU A 125 12.92 -10.93 -11.16
N VAL A 126 11.97 -11.52 -11.88
CA VAL A 126 11.63 -12.95 -11.75
C VAL A 126 12.87 -13.81 -11.97
N ARG A 127 13.58 -13.60 -13.07
CA ARG A 127 14.78 -14.38 -13.42
C ARG A 127 15.95 -14.13 -12.46
N ALA A 128 16.05 -12.94 -11.89
CA ALA A 128 17.08 -12.60 -10.90
C ALA A 128 16.83 -13.21 -9.52
N LEU A 129 15.56 -13.42 -9.15
CA LEU A 129 15.19 -14.02 -7.86
C LEU A 129 15.19 -15.55 -7.88
N ALA A 130 14.96 -16.16 -9.04
CA ALA A 130 14.90 -17.60 -9.19
C ALA A 130 16.27 -18.26 -8.95
N ARG A 131 16.29 -19.37 -8.20
CA ARG A 131 17.48 -20.21 -7.94
C ARG A 131 17.91 -20.99 -9.17
N GLY A 132 17.02 -21.15 -10.15
CA GLY A 132 17.25 -21.91 -11.38
C GLY A 132 16.41 -21.39 -12.53
N PRO A 133 16.55 -21.99 -13.72
CA PRO A 133 15.78 -21.59 -14.90
C PRO A 133 14.29 -21.83 -14.66
N LEU A 134 13.48 -20.79 -14.88
CA LEU A 134 12.03 -20.85 -14.89
C LEU A 134 11.53 -21.02 -16.32
N PRO A 135 10.51 -21.85 -16.57
CA PRO A 135 9.83 -21.87 -17.86
C PRO A 135 9.16 -20.51 -18.11
N ASP A 136 9.08 -20.08 -19.38
CA ASP A 136 8.50 -18.78 -19.74
C ASP A 136 7.03 -18.65 -19.32
N GLU A 137 6.31 -19.77 -19.22
CA GLU A 137 4.96 -19.83 -18.68
C GLU A 137 4.90 -19.42 -17.20
N ALA A 138 5.82 -19.91 -16.37
CA ALA A 138 5.91 -19.49 -14.97
C ALA A 138 6.27 -18.01 -14.85
N VAL A 139 7.19 -17.51 -15.68
CA VAL A 139 7.54 -16.08 -15.70
C VAL A 139 6.32 -15.23 -16.07
N ARG A 140 5.56 -15.63 -17.10
CA ARG A 140 4.31 -14.98 -17.49
C ARG A 140 3.29 -14.98 -16.36
N ALA A 141 3.08 -16.14 -15.72
CA ALA A 141 2.13 -16.29 -14.62
C ALA A 141 2.51 -15.43 -13.42
N VAL A 142 3.80 -15.36 -13.03
CA VAL A 142 4.27 -14.46 -11.97
C VAL A 142 4.03 -13.00 -12.34
N ARG A 143 4.32 -12.61 -13.59
CA ARG A 143 4.10 -11.24 -14.05
C ARG A 143 2.62 -10.86 -13.98
N GLU A 144 1.73 -11.69 -14.51
CA GLU A 144 0.28 -11.46 -14.51
C GLU A 144 -0.27 -11.42 -13.08
N ARG A 145 0.13 -12.39 -12.24
CA ARG A 145 -0.31 -12.48 -10.84
C ARG A 145 0.36 -11.50 -9.90
N SER A 146 1.41 -10.77 -10.29
CA SER A 146 2.04 -9.77 -9.42
C SER A 146 1.62 -8.34 -9.77
N GLY A 147 1.07 -8.11 -10.95
CA GLY A 147 0.76 -6.76 -11.44
C GLY A 147 1.99 -5.84 -11.44
N GLY A 148 3.19 -6.40 -11.56
CA GLY A 148 4.46 -5.68 -11.46
C GLY A 148 4.87 -5.28 -10.03
N ASN A 149 4.16 -5.71 -8.98
CA ASN A 149 4.53 -5.42 -7.61
C ASN A 149 5.77 -6.24 -7.19
N PRO A 150 6.93 -5.60 -6.87
CA PRO A 150 8.16 -6.33 -6.56
C PRO A 150 8.05 -7.29 -5.36
N PHE A 151 7.22 -6.96 -4.37
CA PHE A 151 6.98 -7.84 -3.23
C PHE A 151 6.20 -9.09 -3.65
N PHE A 152 5.13 -8.94 -4.45
CA PHE A 152 4.38 -10.09 -4.96
C PHE A 152 5.21 -10.96 -5.91
N VAL A 153 6.04 -10.34 -6.76
CA VAL A 153 7.00 -11.08 -7.61
C VAL A 153 7.86 -12.02 -6.77
N ARG A 154 8.47 -11.50 -5.69
CA ARG A 154 9.31 -12.31 -4.79
C ARG A 154 8.55 -13.46 -4.15
N GLU A 155 7.36 -13.19 -3.64
CA GLU A 155 6.55 -14.20 -2.96
C GLU A 155 6.04 -15.28 -3.91
N LEU A 156 5.66 -14.92 -5.14
CA LEU A 156 5.23 -15.86 -6.17
C LEU A 156 6.39 -16.71 -6.70
N VAL A 157 7.58 -16.12 -6.87
CA VAL A 157 8.79 -16.91 -7.20
C VAL A 157 9.07 -17.92 -6.10
N ARG A 158 9.00 -17.53 -4.82
CA ARG A 158 9.17 -18.47 -3.71
C ARG A 158 8.13 -19.59 -3.73
N LEU A 159 6.86 -19.26 -3.93
CA LEU A 159 5.78 -20.24 -4.03
C LEU A 159 6.03 -21.25 -5.16
N TRP A 160 6.44 -20.78 -6.33
CA TRP A 160 6.79 -21.66 -7.44
C TRP A 160 7.97 -22.58 -7.11
N GLU A 161 9.01 -22.07 -6.43
CA GLU A 161 10.16 -22.89 -6.05
C GLU A 161 9.81 -23.99 -5.04
N ASP A 162 8.86 -23.71 -4.15
CA ASP A 162 8.43 -24.65 -3.11
C ASP A 162 7.46 -25.71 -3.67
N ASP A 163 6.48 -25.30 -4.49
CA ASP A 163 5.34 -26.15 -4.87
C ASP A 163 5.23 -26.44 -6.39
N GLY A 164 5.97 -25.72 -7.23
CA GLY A 164 5.89 -25.85 -8.70
C GLY A 164 4.56 -25.37 -9.30
N ALA A 165 3.74 -24.67 -8.53
CA ALA A 165 2.43 -24.15 -8.92
C ALA A 165 2.23 -22.74 -8.38
N LEU A 166 1.35 -21.96 -9.03
CA LEU A 166 1.03 -20.58 -8.63
C LEU A 166 -0.45 -20.39 -8.32
N ASP A 167 -1.22 -21.47 -8.19
CA ASP A 167 -2.69 -21.37 -8.07
C ASP A 167 -3.13 -20.72 -6.76
N GLU A 168 -2.32 -20.86 -5.71
CA GLU A 168 -2.61 -20.32 -4.39
C GLU A 168 -2.07 -18.91 -4.18
N VAL A 169 -2.56 -18.25 -3.12
CA VAL A 169 -1.98 -17.00 -2.62
C VAL A 169 -0.79 -17.34 -1.73
N PRO A 170 0.43 -16.85 -2.01
CA PRO A 170 1.60 -17.07 -1.16
C PRO A 170 1.34 -16.63 0.29
N ALA A 171 1.83 -17.40 1.26
CA ALA A 171 1.59 -17.12 2.69
C ALA A 171 2.02 -15.69 3.11
N GLY A 172 3.18 -15.22 2.66
CA GLY A 172 3.64 -13.86 2.99
C GLY A 172 2.77 -12.76 2.37
N VAL A 173 2.22 -12.97 1.18
CA VAL A 173 1.22 -12.06 0.59
C VAL A 173 -0.04 -12.05 1.44
N ARG A 174 -0.53 -13.23 1.83
CA ARG A 174 -1.72 -13.37 2.66
C ARG A 174 -1.58 -12.65 4.00
N ASP A 175 -0.44 -12.80 4.68
CA ASP A 175 -0.19 -12.18 5.99
C ASP A 175 -0.12 -10.65 5.90
N VAL A 176 0.58 -10.11 4.89
CA VAL A 176 0.64 -8.66 4.66
C VAL A 176 -0.74 -8.10 4.34
N LEU A 177 -1.51 -8.77 3.49
CA LEU A 177 -2.86 -8.32 3.14
C LEU A 177 -3.80 -8.38 4.33
N ARG A 178 -3.73 -9.43 5.17
CA ARG A 178 -4.52 -9.54 6.41
C ARG A 178 -4.19 -8.43 7.39
N HIS A 179 -2.92 -8.11 7.57
CA HIS A 179 -2.49 -7.02 8.44
C HIS A 179 -3.05 -5.68 7.95
N ARG A 180 -2.86 -5.36 6.66
CA ARG A 180 -3.38 -4.13 6.05
C ARG A 180 -4.90 -4.07 6.11
N PHE A 181 -5.57 -5.20 5.86
CA PHE A 181 -7.02 -5.28 5.90
C PHE A 181 -7.55 -5.08 7.31
N GLY A 182 -6.89 -5.65 8.32
CA GLY A 182 -7.24 -5.52 9.74
C GLY A 182 -7.12 -4.09 10.29
N ALA A 183 -6.33 -3.23 9.65
CA ALA A 183 -6.23 -1.81 9.99
C ALA A 183 -7.44 -0.98 9.50
N LEU A 184 -8.29 -1.53 8.63
CA LEU A 184 -9.50 -0.86 8.15
C LEU A 184 -10.65 -0.97 9.17
N PRO A 185 -11.53 0.06 9.24
CA PRO A 185 -12.74 -0.02 10.05
C PRO A 185 -13.61 -1.23 9.71
N ASP A 186 -14.27 -1.81 10.70
CA ASP A 186 -15.11 -3.02 10.57
C ASP A 186 -16.17 -2.88 9.46
N ALA A 187 -16.79 -1.69 9.36
CA ALA A 187 -17.76 -1.38 8.31
C ALA A 187 -17.14 -1.47 6.91
N THR A 188 -15.94 -0.90 6.72
CA THR A 188 -15.20 -0.98 5.45
C THR A 188 -14.81 -2.43 5.14
N ARG A 189 -14.33 -3.18 6.13
CA ARG A 189 -14.01 -4.60 5.97
C ARG A 189 -15.23 -5.43 5.56
N ALA A 190 -16.41 -5.13 6.09
CA ALA A 190 -17.64 -5.83 5.73
C ALA A 190 -18.01 -5.62 4.25
N VAL A 191 -17.93 -4.38 3.76
CA VAL A 191 -18.23 -4.04 2.35
C VAL A 191 -17.19 -4.65 1.40
N LEU A 192 -15.90 -4.55 1.71
CA LEU A 192 -14.84 -5.14 0.87
C LEU A 192 -14.93 -6.67 0.78
N ASN A 193 -15.36 -7.32 1.86
CA ASN A 193 -15.65 -8.76 1.85
C ASN A 193 -16.83 -9.13 0.94
N GLN A 194 -17.89 -8.30 0.90
CA GLN A 194 -18.99 -8.47 -0.04
C GLN A 194 -18.53 -8.26 -1.49
N ALA A 195 -17.72 -7.24 -1.73
CA ALA A 195 -17.11 -6.97 -3.03
C ALA A 195 -16.23 -8.14 -3.51
N ALA A 196 -15.49 -8.80 -2.61
CA ALA A 196 -14.68 -9.98 -2.96
C ALA A 196 -15.51 -11.14 -3.54
N VAL A 197 -16.77 -11.26 -3.12
CA VAL A 197 -17.71 -12.27 -3.66
C VAL A 197 -18.28 -11.86 -5.01
N LEU A 198 -18.46 -10.55 -5.28
CA LEU A 198 -18.97 -10.06 -6.56
C LEU A 198 -18.07 -10.44 -7.74
N GLY A 199 -16.75 -10.36 -7.57
CA GLY A 199 -15.83 -10.74 -8.64
C GLY A 199 -14.79 -9.68 -8.92
N ASP A 200 -14.21 -9.76 -10.12
CA ASP A 200 -13.17 -8.84 -10.59
C ASP A 200 -13.77 -7.53 -11.15
N ASP A 201 -15.03 -7.57 -11.59
CA ASP A 201 -15.79 -6.41 -12.07
C ASP A 201 -16.99 -6.16 -11.14
N ILE A 202 -16.82 -5.18 -10.26
CA ILE A 202 -17.75 -4.87 -9.17
C ILE A 202 -18.66 -3.73 -9.63
N ASP A 203 -19.92 -4.07 -9.82
CA ASP A 203 -21.00 -3.11 -10.05
C ASP A 203 -21.37 -2.43 -8.72
N LEU A 204 -21.20 -1.11 -8.65
CA LEU A 204 -21.43 -0.33 -7.43
C LEU A 204 -22.89 -0.42 -6.96
N ASP A 205 -23.85 -0.41 -7.89
CA ASP A 205 -25.28 -0.47 -7.55
C ASP A 205 -25.65 -1.83 -6.95
N VAL A 206 -25.04 -2.91 -7.47
CA VAL A 206 -25.21 -4.26 -6.92
C VAL A 206 -24.58 -4.35 -5.52
N LEU A 207 -23.41 -3.74 -5.31
CA LEU A 207 -22.75 -3.71 -4.00
C LEU A 207 -23.58 -2.93 -2.97
N ILE A 208 -24.14 -1.79 -3.35
CA ILE A 208 -25.06 -0.99 -2.51
C ILE A 208 -26.29 -1.83 -2.15
N ALA A 209 -26.94 -2.48 -3.12
CA ALA A 209 -28.10 -3.32 -2.87
C ALA A 209 -27.80 -4.56 -2.00
N LEU A 210 -26.57 -5.09 -2.10
CA LEU A 210 -26.11 -6.21 -1.29
C LEU A 210 -25.84 -5.80 0.17
N ALA A 211 -25.23 -4.63 0.38
CA ALA A 211 -24.95 -4.09 1.71
C ALA A 211 -26.22 -3.57 2.39
N GLY A 212 -27.12 -2.93 1.64
CA GLY A 212 -28.32 -2.28 2.15
C GLY A 212 -28.06 -0.92 2.84
N ASP A 213 -26.89 -0.33 2.63
CA ASP A 213 -26.45 0.94 3.19
C ASP A 213 -25.59 1.67 2.16
N GLU A 214 -26.19 2.62 1.44
CA GLU A 214 -25.52 3.35 0.36
C GLU A 214 -24.36 4.20 0.88
N GLU A 215 -24.62 5.04 1.89
CA GLU A 215 -23.60 5.93 2.46
C GLU A 215 -22.43 5.13 3.01
N GLY A 216 -22.71 4.05 3.77
CA GLY A 216 -21.67 3.17 4.30
C GLY A 216 -20.85 2.47 3.22
N VAL A 217 -21.44 2.13 2.07
CA VAL A 217 -20.72 1.59 0.92
C VAL A 217 -19.84 2.64 0.27
N LEU A 218 -20.35 3.86 0.02
CA LEU A 218 -19.55 4.94 -0.57
C LEU A 218 -18.35 5.29 0.32
N ASP A 219 -18.55 5.38 1.63
CA ASP A 219 -17.51 5.56 2.64
C ASP A 219 -16.45 4.44 2.59
N ALA A 220 -16.90 3.20 2.47
CA ALA A 220 -16.02 2.03 2.39
C ALA A 220 -15.24 1.99 1.07
N VAL A 221 -15.86 2.38 -0.04
CA VAL A 221 -15.23 2.47 -1.36
C VAL A 221 -14.15 3.56 -1.33
N GLU A 222 -14.44 4.75 -0.78
CA GLU A 222 -13.46 5.82 -0.67
C GLU A 222 -12.23 5.37 0.16
N ARG A 223 -12.46 4.73 1.31
CA ARG A 223 -11.38 4.17 2.13
C ARG A 223 -10.62 3.05 1.41
N GLY A 224 -11.33 2.19 0.67
CA GLY A 224 -10.74 1.11 -0.13
C GLY A 224 -9.86 1.61 -1.26
N LEU A 225 -10.27 2.69 -1.94
CA LEU A 225 -9.48 3.37 -2.98
C LEU A 225 -8.23 4.02 -2.36
N ARG A 226 -8.38 4.77 -1.27
CA ARG A 226 -7.25 5.40 -0.55
C ARG A 226 -6.22 4.37 -0.09
N ALA A 227 -6.68 3.27 0.50
CA ALA A 227 -5.81 2.18 0.95
C ALA A 227 -5.34 1.25 -0.19
N SER A 228 -5.67 1.55 -1.44
CA SER A 228 -5.29 0.77 -2.63
C SER A 228 -5.74 -0.71 -2.56
N PHE A 229 -6.88 -0.98 -1.93
CA PHE A 229 -7.59 -2.26 -2.05
C PHE A 229 -8.46 -2.29 -3.30
N LEU A 230 -9.02 -1.15 -3.68
CA LEU A 230 -9.87 -0.98 -4.85
C LEU A 230 -9.22 -0.04 -5.88
N ALA A 231 -9.69 -0.14 -7.12
CA ALA A 231 -9.49 0.78 -8.22
C ALA A 231 -10.84 1.06 -8.89
N GLU A 232 -10.96 2.20 -9.58
CA GLU A 232 -12.15 2.59 -10.31
C GLU A 232 -11.83 2.67 -11.82
N PRO A 233 -11.96 1.56 -12.57
CA PRO A 233 -11.66 1.53 -14.01
C PRO A 233 -12.66 2.34 -14.86
N GLY A 234 -13.84 2.63 -14.32
CA GLY A 234 -14.88 3.37 -15.02
C GLY A 234 -16.00 3.80 -14.08
N ARG A 235 -16.88 4.68 -14.55
CA ARG A 235 -17.98 5.23 -13.75
C ARG A 235 -18.88 4.10 -13.22
N GLY A 236 -19.04 4.04 -11.90
CA GLY A 236 -19.88 3.03 -11.25
C GLY A 236 -19.33 1.60 -11.31
N ARG A 237 -18.09 1.42 -11.79
CA ARG A 237 -17.41 0.12 -11.82
C ARG A 237 -16.17 0.18 -10.95
N LEU A 238 -16.07 -0.80 -10.06
CA LEU A 238 -14.93 -0.98 -9.17
C LEU A 238 -14.22 -2.28 -9.53
N ALA A 239 -12.94 -2.34 -9.24
CA ALA A 239 -12.16 -3.56 -9.30
C ALA A 239 -11.27 -3.62 -8.06
N PHE A 240 -10.81 -4.81 -7.69
CA PHE A 240 -9.69 -4.87 -6.75
C PHE A 240 -8.44 -4.34 -7.43
N ALA A 241 -7.66 -3.54 -6.70
CA ALA A 241 -6.41 -2.98 -7.22
C ALA A 241 -5.43 -4.08 -7.68
N HIS A 242 -5.59 -5.29 -7.14
CA HIS A 242 -4.79 -6.44 -7.52
C HIS A 242 -5.56 -7.78 -7.31
N PRO A 243 -5.48 -8.78 -8.21
CA PRO A 243 -6.19 -10.06 -8.09
C PRO A 243 -5.95 -10.80 -6.77
N LEU A 244 -4.68 -10.89 -6.32
CA LEU A 244 -4.32 -11.50 -5.03
C LEU A 244 -5.02 -10.87 -3.81
N VAL A 245 -5.42 -9.59 -3.89
CA VAL A 245 -6.18 -8.94 -2.82
C VAL A 245 -7.56 -9.59 -2.71
N ARG A 246 -8.26 -9.71 -3.84
CA ARG A 246 -9.56 -10.36 -3.90
C ARG A 246 -9.47 -11.82 -3.45
N GLU A 247 -8.53 -12.58 -4.00
CA GLU A 247 -8.33 -14.00 -3.67
C GLU A 247 -8.13 -14.20 -2.16
N THR A 248 -7.32 -13.34 -1.53
CA THR A 248 -7.07 -13.39 -0.09
C THR A 248 -8.35 -13.15 0.71
N LEU A 249 -9.08 -12.07 0.40
CA LEU A 249 -10.32 -11.74 1.11
C LEU A 249 -11.38 -12.82 0.90
N TYR A 250 -11.55 -13.32 -0.33
CA TYR A 250 -12.50 -14.37 -0.64
C TYR A 250 -12.17 -15.70 0.05
N ALA A 251 -10.90 -16.08 0.11
CA ALA A 251 -10.44 -17.30 0.76
C ALA A 251 -10.63 -17.28 2.29
N ASP A 252 -10.48 -16.10 2.90
CA ASP A 252 -10.63 -15.91 4.36
C ASP A 252 -12.10 -15.85 4.82
N LEU A 253 -13.06 -15.76 3.88
CA LEU A 253 -14.47 -15.77 4.22
C LEU A 253 -14.97 -17.13 4.69
N PRO A 254 -15.76 -17.18 5.78
CA PRO A 254 -16.49 -18.38 6.15
C PRO A 254 -17.40 -18.83 5.01
N ASP A 255 -17.42 -20.14 4.73
CA ASP A 255 -18.16 -20.72 3.62
C ASP A 255 -19.66 -20.34 3.64
N ALA A 256 -20.27 -20.35 4.83
CA ALA A 256 -21.65 -19.94 5.03
C ALA A 256 -21.94 -18.50 4.57
N ARG A 257 -20.97 -17.57 4.68
CA ARG A 257 -21.11 -16.20 4.17
C ARG A 257 -21.00 -16.17 2.65
N ARG A 258 -20.00 -16.86 2.07
CA ARG A 258 -19.82 -16.92 0.61
C ARG A 258 -21.09 -17.43 -0.07
N VAL A 259 -21.61 -18.56 0.39
CA VAL A 259 -22.82 -19.19 -0.15
C VAL A 259 -24.02 -18.24 -0.10
N ARG A 260 -24.25 -17.55 1.02
CA ARG A 260 -25.36 -16.61 1.16
C ARG A 260 -25.21 -15.37 0.28
N TRP A 261 -24.00 -14.81 0.18
CA TRP A 261 -23.75 -13.66 -0.67
C TRP A 261 -23.83 -14.00 -2.15
N HIS A 262 -23.30 -15.15 -2.59
CA HIS A 262 -23.47 -15.63 -3.97
C HIS A 262 -24.95 -15.75 -4.35
N ALA A 263 -25.79 -16.35 -3.51
CA ALA A 263 -27.24 -16.42 -3.78
C ALA A 263 -27.90 -15.04 -3.90
N ARG A 264 -27.56 -14.12 -2.97
CA ARG A 264 -28.13 -12.78 -2.99
C ARG A 264 -27.67 -11.98 -4.22
N ILE A 265 -26.41 -12.12 -4.63
CA ILE A 265 -25.87 -11.49 -5.84
C ILE A 265 -26.59 -12.04 -7.08
N ALA A 266 -26.80 -13.36 -7.17
CA ALA A 266 -27.53 -13.95 -8.30
C ALA A 266 -28.95 -13.37 -8.44
N ASP A 267 -29.67 -13.18 -7.32
CA ASP A 267 -31.00 -12.55 -7.31
C ASP A 267 -30.94 -11.08 -7.71
N LEU A 268 -29.98 -10.31 -7.20
CA LEU A 268 -29.80 -8.89 -7.53
C LEU A 268 -29.45 -8.67 -9.01
N VAL A 269 -28.47 -9.42 -9.53
CA VAL A 269 -28.06 -9.35 -10.94
C VAL A 269 -29.20 -9.82 -11.84
N GLY A 270 -29.87 -10.92 -11.52
CA GLY A 270 -30.96 -11.46 -12.32
C GLY A 270 -32.17 -10.52 -12.44
N ARG A 271 -32.44 -9.69 -11.42
CA ARG A 271 -33.50 -8.67 -11.47
C ARG A 271 -33.10 -7.42 -12.25
N GLY A 272 -31.84 -6.99 -12.14
CA GLY A 272 -31.37 -5.75 -12.76
C GLY A 272 -30.90 -5.92 -14.22
N ARG A 273 -30.32 -7.09 -14.53
CA ARG A 273 -29.68 -7.43 -15.81
C ARG A 273 -30.01 -8.89 -16.21
N PRO A 274 -31.27 -9.20 -16.55
CA PRO A 274 -31.71 -10.56 -16.84
C PRO A 274 -31.00 -11.23 -18.03
N GLU A 275 -30.38 -10.43 -18.92
CA GLU A 275 -29.54 -10.88 -20.02
C GLU A 275 -28.15 -11.39 -19.61
N ASP A 276 -27.68 -11.05 -18.41
CA ASP A 276 -26.37 -11.45 -17.88
C ASP A 276 -26.41 -12.87 -17.27
N VAL A 277 -26.79 -13.83 -18.12
CA VAL A 277 -27.02 -15.23 -17.75
C VAL A 277 -25.73 -15.89 -17.21
N GLU A 278 -24.57 -15.48 -17.73
CA GLU A 278 -23.28 -16.02 -17.31
C GLU A 278 -22.93 -15.60 -15.88
N ALA A 279 -23.08 -14.32 -15.53
CA ALA A 279 -22.86 -13.86 -14.16
C ALA A 279 -23.84 -14.52 -13.19
N VAL A 280 -25.13 -14.59 -13.55
CA VAL A 280 -26.14 -15.25 -12.72
C VAL A 280 -25.79 -16.73 -12.49
N ALA A 281 -25.42 -17.47 -13.54
CA ALA A 281 -25.03 -18.87 -13.44
C ALA A 281 -23.78 -19.07 -12.57
N HIS A 282 -22.76 -18.22 -12.73
CA HIS A 282 -21.55 -18.24 -11.91
C HIS A 282 -21.85 -18.15 -10.41
N HIS A 283 -22.76 -17.24 -10.02
CA HIS A 283 -23.14 -17.05 -8.62
C HIS A 283 -24.07 -18.15 -8.11
N LEU A 284 -25.02 -18.65 -8.92
CA LEU A 284 -25.89 -19.76 -8.52
C LEU A 284 -25.10 -21.05 -8.24
N LEU A 285 -24.08 -21.35 -9.06
CA LEU A 285 -23.21 -22.52 -8.86
C LEU A 285 -22.36 -22.44 -7.57
N ARG A 286 -22.20 -21.25 -6.99
CA ARG A 286 -21.49 -21.04 -5.71
C ARG A 286 -22.44 -20.68 -4.56
N GLY A 287 -23.75 -20.68 -4.82
CA GLY A 287 -24.81 -20.49 -3.84
C GLY A 287 -25.30 -21.81 -3.21
N PRO A 288 -26.36 -21.76 -2.38
CA PRO A 288 -26.95 -22.95 -1.75
C PRO A 288 -27.43 -23.93 -2.83
N GLY A 289 -26.87 -25.14 -2.85
CA GLY A 289 -27.18 -26.18 -3.84
C GLY A 289 -26.13 -26.34 -4.95
N GLY A 290 -25.08 -25.50 -4.98
CA GLY A 290 -23.92 -25.67 -5.84
C GLY A 290 -22.96 -26.79 -5.40
N PRO A 291 -22.11 -27.33 -6.29
CA PRO A 291 -21.08 -28.29 -5.91
C PRO A 291 -20.05 -27.65 -4.96
N PRO A 292 -19.48 -28.39 -3.98
CA PRO A 292 -18.53 -27.83 -3.02
C PRO A 292 -17.27 -27.28 -3.71
N ALA A 293 -16.79 -26.12 -3.25
CA ALA A 293 -15.70 -25.34 -3.85
C ALA A 293 -14.42 -26.14 -4.17
N ALA A 294 -14.12 -27.20 -3.38
CA ALA A 294 -12.96 -28.06 -3.57
C ALA A 294 -12.94 -28.84 -4.91
N ARG A 295 -14.04 -28.90 -5.65
CA ARG A 295 -14.11 -29.60 -6.96
C ARG A 295 -13.81 -28.73 -8.18
N GLN A 296 -13.67 -27.41 -8.04
CA GLN A 296 -13.47 -26.50 -9.19
C GLN A 296 -12.00 -26.24 -9.54
N ALA A 297 -11.02 -26.62 -8.71
CA ALA A 297 -9.59 -26.42 -8.99
C ALA A 297 -8.95 -27.51 -9.89
N ARG A 298 -9.76 -28.30 -10.63
CA ARG A 298 -9.26 -29.43 -11.45
C ARG A 298 -9.92 -29.53 -12.84
N ALA A 299 -10.51 -28.46 -13.35
CA ALA A 299 -11.11 -28.43 -14.69
C ALA A 299 -10.40 -27.41 -15.58
#